data_AF-A0A6A4WYI5-F1
#
_entry.id   AF-A0A6A4WYI5-F1
#
_cell.length_a   1.000
_cell.length_b   1.000
_cell.length_c   1.000
_cell.angle_alpha   90.00
_cell.angle_beta   90.00
_cell.angle_gamma   90.00
#
_symmetry.space_group_name_H-M   'P 1'
#
loop_
_entity.id
_entity.type
_entity.pdbx_description
1 polymer ?
#
loop_
_entity_poly.entity_id
_entity_poly.type
_entity_poly.pdbx_seq_one_letter_code
_entity_poly.pdbx_strand_id
1 'polypeptide(L)'
;MPLFTPVPARWLSGGGVGSSSRRPQEVLRASFSLEAAEQPVGGAALRLWVRSGRRRRRPASLALYTVGGGRRHRLAVRPLPRAAGWVSFNVTDAARRASALRVELRCRRCGRRLSGAAPRLQLSRRRARRVRRDTADFLGQSEAVRSGSPVDCANSHDKKCCRQKMEVNFKELGGFEQIIAPASFQAYHCRGGCPASYNVANDHALLQGWIHEKHKQGVKNMPHAHAPCCAPSKLSALPIAHYDAQGKVRITYWENVVVEECRCS
;
A
#
# COMPACT_ATOMS: atom_id res chain seq x y z
N MET A 1 -48.50 -17.76 -18.95
CA MET A 1 -49.14 -16.52 -19.48
C MET A 1 -49.26 -15.53 -18.33
N PRO A 2 -49.21 -14.21 -18.55
CA PRO A 2 -48.63 -13.49 -19.69
C PRO A 2 -47.08 -13.43 -19.58
N LEU A 3 -46.23 -13.05 -20.55
CA LEU A 3 -46.27 -12.18 -21.74
C LEU A 3 -46.17 -10.67 -21.49
N PHE A 4 -44.94 -10.12 -21.55
CA PHE A 4 -44.61 -8.88 -22.28
C PHE A 4 -43.08 -8.75 -22.47
N THR A 5 -42.64 -8.45 -23.70
CA THR A 5 -41.25 -8.14 -24.14
C THR A 5 -41.34 -7.36 -25.45
N PRO A 6 -40.22 -6.85 -26.06
CA PRO A 6 -38.86 -6.62 -25.54
C PRO A 6 -38.66 -5.09 -25.21
N VAL A 7 -37.62 -4.27 -25.47
CA VAL A 7 -36.33 -4.36 -26.21
C VAL A 7 -35.16 -3.69 -25.38
N PRO A 8 -34.24 -2.75 -25.79
CA PRO A 8 -32.89 -2.73 -25.17
C PRO A 8 -32.40 -1.42 -24.51
N ALA A 9 -31.68 -1.54 -23.39
CA ALA A 9 -30.66 -0.55 -22.96
C ALA A 9 -29.35 -1.18 -22.41
N ARG A 10 -29.03 -2.38 -22.91
CA ARG A 10 -27.66 -2.96 -23.05
C ARG A 10 -26.59 -2.59 -22.00
N TRP A 11 -26.73 -3.11 -20.78
CA TRP A 11 -25.58 -3.39 -19.92
C TRP A 11 -25.38 -4.91 -19.81
N LEU A 12 -24.51 -5.46 -20.64
CA LEU A 12 -24.08 -6.84 -20.50
C LEU A 12 -23.19 -6.97 -19.28
N SER A 13 -23.71 -7.63 -18.24
CA SER A 13 -22.90 -8.42 -17.31
C SER A 13 -21.98 -9.33 -18.11
N GLY A 14 -20.68 -9.32 -17.78
CA GLY A 14 -19.67 -9.93 -18.63
C GLY A 14 -18.30 -10.00 -17.98
N GLY A 15 -18.10 -11.02 -17.15
CA GLY A 15 -16.75 -11.53 -16.91
C GLY A 15 -16.22 -12.10 -18.23
N GLY A 16 -15.09 -11.59 -18.72
CA GLY A 16 -14.54 -12.03 -20.00
C GLY A 16 -13.20 -11.38 -20.34
N VAL A 17 -12.17 -12.20 -20.51
CA VAL A 17 -10.86 -11.77 -21.02
C VAL A 17 -10.95 -11.62 -22.54
N GLY A 18 -11.71 -10.62 -22.99
CA GLY A 18 -11.96 -10.36 -24.40
C GLY A 18 -10.75 -9.76 -25.11
N SER A 19 -9.86 -10.62 -25.63
CA SER A 19 -8.86 -10.24 -26.63
C SER A 19 -9.56 -9.86 -27.94
N SER A 20 -9.86 -8.56 -28.08
CA SER A 20 -10.56 -8.01 -29.23
C SER A 20 -9.92 -6.68 -29.63
N SER A 21 -9.86 -6.44 -30.94
CA SER A 21 -9.15 -5.32 -31.58
C SER A 21 -9.49 -3.96 -30.96
N ARG A 22 -8.50 -3.27 -30.39
CA ARG A 22 -8.67 -1.94 -29.79
C ARG A 22 -7.66 -0.95 -30.37
N ARG A 23 -8.21 0.09 -31.01
CA ARG A 23 -7.49 1.22 -31.63
C ARG A 23 -6.56 1.90 -30.61
N PRO A 24 -5.41 2.47 -31.03
CA PRO A 24 -4.47 3.12 -30.10
C PRO A 24 -5.12 4.34 -29.42
N GLN A 25 -5.05 4.41 -28.09
CA GLN A 25 -5.50 5.55 -27.31
C GLN A 25 -4.35 6.09 -26.43
N GLU A 26 -4.18 7.41 -26.39
CA GLU A 26 -3.32 8.12 -25.42
C GLU A 26 -3.97 8.25 -24.03
N VAL A 27 -5.23 7.80 -23.95
CA VAL A 27 -6.11 7.89 -22.79
C VAL A 27 -6.52 6.48 -22.41
N LEU A 28 -6.25 6.08 -21.16
CA LEU A 28 -6.71 4.82 -20.60
C LEU A 28 -7.78 5.11 -19.55
N ARG A 29 -8.92 4.42 -19.61
CA ARG A 29 -10.00 4.54 -18.64
C ARG A 29 -10.16 3.24 -17.86
N ALA A 30 -10.48 3.36 -16.56
CA ALA A 30 -10.80 2.24 -15.70
C ALA A 30 -11.85 2.63 -14.66
N SER A 31 -12.61 1.65 -14.17
CA SER A 31 -13.61 1.81 -13.12
C SER A 31 -13.48 0.68 -12.13
N PHE A 32 -13.33 1.01 -10.85
CA PHE A 32 -13.25 0.05 -9.76
C PHE A 32 -14.49 0.19 -8.89
N SER A 33 -15.21 -0.91 -8.66
CA SER A 33 -16.24 -0.93 -7.61
C SER A 33 -15.56 -0.78 -6.25
N LEU A 34 -16.09 0.08 -5.39
CA LEU A 34 -15.65 0.24 -4.01
C LEU A 34 -16.79 -0.22 -3.11
N GLU A 35 -17.02 -1.53 -3.14
CA GLU A 35 -18.07 -2.19 -2.37
C GLU A 35 -17.99 -1.81 -0.89
N ALA A 36 -19.17 -1.52 -0.34
CA ALA A 36 -19.39 -0.99 1.00
C ALA A 36 -19.17 -2.05 2.09
N ALA A 37 -17.95 -2.58 2.17
CA ALA A 37 -17.50 -3.27 3.37
C ALA A 37 -17.49 -2.29 4.54
N GLU A 38 -17.83 -2.78 5.73
CA GLU A 38 -18.04 -2.05 6.98
C GLU A 38 -16.80 -1.28 7.52
N GLN A 39 -15.67 -1.36 6.82
CA GLN A 39 -14.36 -0.92 7.30
C GLN A 39 -13.79 0.17 6.38
N PRO A 40 -13.47 1.36 6.93
CA PRO A 40 -13.07 2.51 6.13
C PRO A 40 -11.76 2.29 5.37
N VAL A 41 -11.66 2.93 4.20
CA VAL A 41 -10.45 2.91 3.36
C VAL A 41 -9.32 3.63 4.10
N GLY A 42 -8.41 2.84 4.68
CA GLY A 42 -7.22 3.30 5.37
C GLY A 42 -6.20 3.92 4.44
N GLY A 43 -6.07 3.37 3.22
CA GLY A 43 -5.28 3.90 2.12
C GLY A 43 -5.68 3.27 0.78
N ALA A 44 -5.46 3.98 -0.33
CA ALA A 44 -5.67 3.44 -1.67
C ALA A 44 -4.60 3.94 -2.66
N ALA A 45 -4.04 3.02 -3.44
CA ALA A 45 -3.00 3.30 -4.43
C ALA A 45 -3.36 2.70 -5.79
N LEU A 46 -3.42 3.55 -6.82
CA LEU A 46 -3.56 3.12 -8.21
C LEU A 46 -2.17 2.87 -8.81
N ARG A 47 -1.88 1.66 -9.27
CA ARG A 47 -0.58 1.25 -9.84
C ARG A 47 -0.74 0.84 -11.30
N LEU A 48 0.15 1.33 -12.18
CA LEU A 48 0.21 0.96 -13.59
C LEU A 48 1.65 0.56 -13.96
N TRP A 49 1.83 -0.58 -14.64
CA TRP A 49 3.12 -0.93 -15.23
C TRP A 49 3.27 -0.27 -16.61
N VAL A 50 4.31 0.54 -16.78
CA VAL A 50 4.59 1.25 -18.02
C VAL A 50 5.77 0.61 -18.72
N ARG A 51 5.51 -0.08 -19.84
CA ARG A 51 6.57 -0.54 -20.74
C ARG A 51 7.26 0.66 -21.40
N SER A 52 8.58 0.66 -21.45
CA SER A 52 9.36 1.68 -22.18
C SER A 52 9.68 1.18 -23.58
N GLY A 53 9.03 1.76 -24.59
CA GLY A 53 9.27 1.46 -26.00
C GLY A 53 10.32 2.41 -26.59
N ARG A 54 11.57 1.94 -26.72
CA ARG A 54 12.77 2.68 -27.16
C ARG A 54 13.17 3.83 -26.21
N ARG A 55 14.44 4.28 -26.27
CA ARG A 55 14.96 5.40 -25.47
C ARG A 55 14.20 6.71 -25.82
N ARG A 56 13.35 7.20 -24.92
CA ARG A 56 12.57 8.44 -25.12
C ARG A 56 13.51 9.67 -25.11
N ARG A 57 13.62 10.39 -26.24
CA ARG A 57 14.44 11.62 -26.36
C ARG A 57 13.93 12.83 -25.54
N ARG A 58 12.71 12.81 -25.03
CA ARG A 58 12.12 13.89 -24.20
C ARG A 58 11.37 13.29 -23.00
N PRO A 59 11.32 13.98 -21.85
CA PRO A 59 10.55 13.51 -20.70
C PRO A 59 9.05 13.44 -21.03
N ALA A 60 8.45 12.31 -20.67
CA ALA A 60 7.03 12.02 -20.81
C ALA A 60 6.38 11.89 -19.42
N SER A 61 5.09 12.18 -19.32
CA SER A 61 4.37 12.16 -18.04
C SER A 61 2.96 11.60 -18.16
N LEU A 62 2.46 11.06 -17.05
CA LEU A 62 1.16 10.43 -16.94
C LEU A 62 0.30 11.24 -15.96
N ALA A 63 -0.81 11.78 -16.44
CA ALA A 63 -1.75 12.56 -15.65
C ALA A 63 -2.96 11.70 -15.29
N LEU A 64 -3.30 11.65 -14.00
CA LEU A 64 -4.46 10.95 -13.45
C LEU A 64 -5.61 11.93 -13.18
N TYR A 65 -6.80 11.57 -13.64
CA TYR A 65 -8.06 12.25 -13.40
C TYR A 65 -9.08 11.27 -12.80
N THR A 66 -9.95 11.75 -11.92
CA THR A 66 -11.22 11.07 -11.59
C THR A 66 -12.35 11.59 -12.48
N VAL A 67 -13.39 10.78 -12.65
CA VAL A 67 -14.57 11.11 -13.48
C VAL A 67 -15.85 10.89 -12.67
N GLY A 68 -16.56 11.97 -12.32
CA GLY A 68 -17.77 11.94 -11.51
C GLY A 68 -18.65 13.16 -11.77
N GLY A 69 -19.98 13.00 -11.70
CA GLY A 69 -20.94 14.08 -12.00
C GLY A 69 -20.74 14.75 -13.37
N GLY A 70 -20.30 13.98 -14.38
CA GLY A 70 -19.92 14.49 -15.71
C GLY A 70 -18.59 15.26 -15.79
N ARG A 71 -18.02 15.69 -14.65
CA ARG A 71 -16.78 16.48 -14.57
C ARG A 71 -15.54 15.59 -14.42
N ARG A 72 -14.37 16.10 -14.80
CA ARG A 72 -13.06 15.43 -14.68
C ARG A 72 -12.14 16.22 -13.75
N HIS A 73 -11.70 15.62 -12.65
CA HIS A 73 -10.86 16.29 -11.65
C HIS A 73 -9.44 15.72 -11.70
N ARG A 74 -8.43 16.55 -11.95
CA ARG A 74 -7.02 16.13 -12.05
C ARG A 74 -6.46 15.88 -10.65
N LEU A 75 -6.18 14.62 -10.29
CA LEU A 75 -5.59 14.27 -9.00
C LEU A 75 -4.09 14.53 -8.97
N ALA A 76 -3.35 14.08 -9.98
CA ALA A 76 -1.89 14.05 -9.95
C ALA A 76 -1.28 13.94 -11.35
N VAL A 77 -0.01 14.30 -11.46
CA VAL A 77 0.85 14.03 -12.63
C VAL A 77 2.13 13.39 -12.13
N ARG A 78 2.59 12.31 -12.79
CA ARG A 78 3.86 11.64 -12.47
C ARG A 78 4.74 11.56 -13.72
N PRO A 79 6.08 11.75 -13.60
CA PRO A 79 6.99 11.47 -14.70
C PRO A 79 6.99 9.97 -15.00
N LEU A 80 7.18 9.60 -16.27
CA LEU A 80 7.35 8.20 -16.65
C LEU A 80 8.82 7.75 -16.47
N PRO A 81 9.07 6.51 -16.03
CA PRO A 81 10.42 5.97 -15.95
C PRO A 81 11.10 5.92 -17.33
N ARG A 82 12.44 6.01 -17.33
CA ARG A 82 13.28 5.85 -18.54
C ARG A 82 13.25 4.41 -19.04
N ALA A 83 13.39 3.45 -18.13
CA ALA A 83 13.18 2.02 -18.35
C ALA A 83 11.71 1.62 -18.18
N ALA A 84 11.37 0.34 -18.33
CA ALA A 84 10.06 -0.16 -17.93
C ALA A 84 9.94 -0.17 -16.40
N GLY A 85 8.76 0.12 -15.84
CA GLY A 85 8.59 0.20 -14.39
C GLY A 85 7.16 0.51 -13.95
N TRP A 86 6.92 0.39 -12.64
CA TRP A 86 5.66 0.79 -12.01
C TRP A 86 5.56 2.30 -11.85
N VAL A 87 4.38 2.84 -12.10
CA VAL A 87 3.97 4.21 -11.72
C VAL A 87 2.80 4.10 -10.75
N SER A 88 2.90 4.77 -9.61
CA SER A 88 1.89 4.77 -8.55
C SER A 88 1.27 6.16 -8.34
N PHE A 89 0.01 6.16 -7.94
CA PHE A 89 -0.73 7.35 -7.54
C PHE A 89 -1.49 7.06 -6.24
N ASN A 90 -1.36 7.94 -5.24
CA ASN A 90 -2.26 7.92 -4.08
C ASN A 90 -3.66 8.36 -4.55
N VAL A 91 -4.67 7.57 -4.23
CA VAL A 91 -6.09 7.82 -4.54
C VAL A 91 -6.98 7.64 -3.31
N THR A 92 -6.41 7.63 -2.11
CA THR A 92 -7.09 7.41 -0.82
C THR A 92 -8.33 8.27 -0.66
N ASP A 93 -8.22 9.58 -0.88
CA ASP A 93 -9.33 10.51 -0.65
C ASP A 93 -10.41 10.43 -1.73
N ALA A 94 -10.06 9.98 -2.94
CA ALA A 94 -11.03 9.67 -3.98
C ALA A 94 -11.76 8.35 -3.71
N ALA A 95 -11.08 7.37 -3.11
CA ALA A 95 -11.65 6.09 -2.70
C ALA A 95 -12.48 6.17 -1.41
N ARG A 96 -12.22 7.15 -0.53
CA ARG A 96 -13.03 7.41 0.68
C ARG A 96 -14.37 8.10 0.37
N ARG A 97 -14.48 8.81 -0.75
CA ARG A 97 -15.65 9.66 -1.08
C ARG A 97 -16.54 9.13 -2.22
N ALA A 98 -16.31 7.91 -2.71
CA ALA A 98 -17.05 7.34 -3.83
C ALA A 98 -17.27 5.83 -3.68
N SER A 99 -18.49 5.37 -3.99
CA SER A 99 -18.84 3.95 -4.11
C SER A 99 -18.26 3.26 -5.35
N ALA A 100 -17.76 4.03 -6.32
CA ALA A 100 -17.00 3.51 -7.45
C ALA A 100 -15.94 4.53 -7.92
N LEU A 101 -14.67 4.11 -7.95
CA LEU A 101 -13.57 4.95 -8.41
C LEU A 101 -13.41 4.84 -9.93
N ARG A 102 -13.97 5.80 -10.66
CA ARG A 102 -13.80 5.95 -12.12
C ARG A 102 -12.64 6.89 -12.41
N VAL A 103 -11.67 6.43 -13.20
CA VAL A 103 -10.42 7.14 -13.50
C VAL A 103 -10.10 7.21 -14.99
N GLU A 104 -9.47 8.31 -15.39
CA GLU A 104 -8.92 8.55 -16.72
C GLU A 104 -7.43 8.89 -16.58
N LEU A 105 -6.57 8.13 -17.25
CA LEU A 105 -5.12 8.29 -17.30
C LEU A 105 -4.71 8.80 -18.67
N ARG A 106 -4.12 10.01 -18.75
CA ARG A 106 -3.71 10.65 -20.02
C ARG A 106 -2.19 10.75 -20.12
N CYS A 107 -1.63 10.22 -21.20
CA CYS A 107 -0.18 10.13 -21.42
C CYS A 107 0.32 11.31 -22.26
N ARG A 108 1.13 12.22 -21.71
CA ARG A 108 1.73 13.34 -22.46
C ARG A 108 3.09 12.96 -23.01
N ARG A 109 3.32 13.21 -24.31
CA ARG A 109 4.58 12.96 -25.04
C ARG A 109 5.01 11.48 -25.09
N CYS A 110 4.05 10.56 -25.12
CA CYS A 110 4.33 9.11 -25.02
C CYS A 110 4.63 8.41 -26.35
N GLY A 111 4.51 9.10 -27.49
CA GLY A 111 4.92 8.62 -28.82
C GLY A 111 3.92 7.66 -29.48
N ARG A 112 3.65 6.51 -28.83
CA ARG A 112 2.54 5.57 -29.08
C ARG A 112 2.56 4.49 -27.98
N ARG A 113 1.41 3.87 -27.71
CA ARG A 113 1.19 2.73 -26.79
C ARG A 113 1.51 2.96 -25.29
N LEU A 114 0.46 3.12 -24.48
CA LEU A 114 0.41 2.57 -23.11
C LEU A 114 0.01 1.08 -23.16
N SER A 115 0.77 0.23 -23.85
CA SER A 115 0.37 -1.17 -24.08
C SER A 115 0.83 -2.11 -22.98
N GLY A 116 -0.10 -2.94 -22.49
CA GLY A 116 0.21 -4.20 -21.80
C GLY A 116 0.00 -4.25 -20.29
N ALA A 117 -0.64 -3.24 -19.68
CA ALA A 117 -1.05 -3.30 -18.28
C ALA A 117 -2.40 -2.62 -18.08
N ALA A 118 -3.34 -3.32 -17.45
CA ALA A 118 -4.48 -2.67 -16.81
C ALA A 118 -3.99 -1.98 -15.51
N PRO A 119 -4.48 -0.78 -15.18
CA PRO A 119 -4.21 -0.18 -13.88
C PRO A 119 -4.85 -1.05 -12.80
N ARG A 120 -4.10 -1.34 -11.73
CA ARG A 120 -4.59 -2.08 -10.56
C ARG A 120 -4.82 -1.11 -9.41
N LEU A 121 -5.98 -1.17 -8.79
CA LEU A 121 -6.26 -0.45 -7.55
C LEU A 121 -5.92 -1.36 -6.37
N GLN A 122 -4.99 -0.94 -5.52
CA GLN A 122 -4.68 -1.59 -4.26
C GLN A 122 -5.37 -0.82 -3.13
N LEU A 123 -6.25 -1.50 -2.40
CA LEU A 123 -6.93 -0.95 -1.22
C LEU A 123 -6.30 -1.51 0.06
N SER A 124 -6.07 -0.64 1.03
CA SER A 124 -5.84 -0.97 2.43
C SER A 124 -7.07 -0.53 3.21
N ARG A 125 -7.84 -1.48 3.75
CA ARG A 125 -8.91 -1.20 4.72
C ARG A 125 -8.28 -1.23 6.12
N ARG A 126 -8.57 -0.25 6.96
CA ARG A 126 -8.19 -0.29 8.38
C ARG A 126 -9.38 -0.83 9.17
N ARG A 127 -9.17 -1.84 10.01
CA ARG A 127 -10.16 -2.21 11.04
C ARG A 127 -10.43 -0.97 11.89
N ALA A 128 -11.70 -0.62 12.07
CA ALA A 128 -12.09 0.53 12.88
C ALA A 128 -11.80 0.23 14.36
N ARG A 129 -10.65 0.70 14.88
CA ARG A 129 -10.49 0.85 16.34
C ARG A 129 -11.53 1.86 16.82
N ARG A 130 -12.30 1.52 17.86
CA ARG A 130 -13.10 2.50 18.58
C ARG A 130 -12.15 3.55 19.15
N VAL A 131 -12.19 4.76 18.60
CA VAL A 131 -11.44 5.90 19.14
C VAL A 131 -12.17 6.36 20.39
N ARG A 132 -11.61 6.08 21.58
CA ARG A 132 -11.93 6.89 22.75
C ARG A 132 -11.46 8.32 22.45
N ARG A 133 -12.34 9.29 22.71
CA ARG A 133 -11.99 10.71 22.71
C ARG A 133 -11.38 11.04 24.06
N ASP A 134 -10.12 10.70 24.24
CA ASP A 134 -9.36 11.18 25.39
C ASP A 134 -8.80 12.56 24.99
N THR A 135 -9.59 13.60 25.23
CA THR A 135 -9.24 15.00 24.92
C THR A 135 -8.57 15.66 26.12
N ALA A 136 -7.28 15.36 26.28
CA ALA A 136 -6.35 16.00 27.21
C ALA A 136 -4.94 16.00 26.59
N ASP A 137 -3.96 16.50 27.34
CA ASP A 137 -2.52 16.31 27.11
C ASP A 137 -1.94 16.84 25.79
N PHE A 138 -2.29 18.08 25.46
CA PHE A 138 -1.28 19.03 25.00
C PHE A 138 -0.80 19.83 26.21
N LEU A 139 0.53 19.98 26.37
CA LEU A 139 1.23 20.62 27.51
C LEU A 139 1.26 19.79 28.82
N GLY A 140 2.04 18.70 28.83
CA GLY A 140 2.42 17.99 30.06
C GLY A 140 3.68 17.14 29.87
N GLN A 141 4.81 17.56 30.45
CA GLN A 141 6.03 16.74 30.52
C GLN A 141 6.21 16.18 31.94
N SER A 142 6.10 14.85 32.08
CA SER A 142 6.95 14.06 33.00
C SER A 142 6.65 12.55 32.93
N GLU A 143 7.70 11.73 33.04
CA GLU A 143 7.73 10.44 33.76
C GLU A 143 6.56 9.45 33.60
N ALA A 144 6.41 8.87 32.40
CA ALA A 144 5.51 7.73 32.15
C ALA A 144 6.23 6.45 31.65
N VAL A 145 7.46 6.19 32.11
CA VAL A 145 8.17 4.93 31.83
C VAL A 145 7.59 3.79 32.68
N ARG A 146 6.45 3.21 32.27
CA ARG A 146 5.99 1.84 32.66
C ARG A 146 4.72 1.37 31.93
N SER A 147 4.90 0.92 30.69
CA SER A 147 4.26 -0.30 30.14
C SER A 147 4.60 -0.41 28.65
N GLY A 148 4.86 -1.63 28.16
CA GLY A 148 5.02 -1.86 26.73
C GLY A 148 3.71 -1.62 26.00
N SER A 149 3.73 -0.95 24.85
CA SER A 149 2.53 -0.90 24.00
C SER A 149 2.18 -2.33 23.56
N PRO A 150 0.90 -2.75 23.45
CA PRO A 150 0.52 -4.15 23.19
C PRO A 150 0.96 -4.79 21.85
N VAL A 151 1.89 -4.16 21.14
CA VAL A 151 2.58 -4.61 19.92
C VAL A 151 4.07 -4.91 20.14
N ASP A 152 4.66 -4.39 21.22
CA ASP A 152 6.05 -4.59 21.60
C ASP A 152 6.22 -5.91 22.37
N CYS A 153 7.33 -6.62 22.13
CA CYS A 153 7.68 -7.81 22.93
C CYS A 153 7.87 -7.42 24.41
N ALA A 154 7.32 -8.21 25.33
CA ALA A 154 7.54 -7.99 26.76
C ALA A 154 8.98 -8.38 27.14
N ASN A 155 9.55 -9.37 26.46
CA ASN A 155 10.95 -9.78 26.60
C ASN A 155 11.62 -9.93 25.24
N SER A 156 12.93 -9.65 25.17
CA SER A 156 13.76 -9.90 23.98
C SER A 156 13.77 -11.37 23.51
N HIS A 157 13.45 -12.29 24.41
CA HIS A 157 13.41 -13.74 24.21
C HIS A 157 12.03 -14.28 23.78
N ASP A 158 11.03 -13.41 23.53
CA ASP A 158 9.71 -13.84 23.06
C ASP A 158 9.81 -14.63 21.74
N LYS A 159 9.53 -15.95 21.80
CA LYS A 159 9.64 -16.87 20.65
C LYS A 159 8.56 -16.67 19.58
N LYS A 160 7.62 -15.74 19.78
CA LYS A 160 6.45 -15.47 18.93
C LYS A 160 6.57 -14.10 18.25
N CYS A 161 5.95 -13.91 17.09
CA CYS A 161 6.06 -12.70 16.28
C CYS A 161 5.59 -11.42 17.00
N CYS A 162 6.54 -10.54 17.35
CA CYS A 162 6.30 -9.27 18.03
C CYS A 162 7.26 -8.18 17.53
N ARG A 163 6.99 -6.90 17.88
CA ARG A 163 7.85 -5.77 17.54
C ARG A 163 9.01 -5.66 18.55
N GLN A 164 10.23 -5.64 18.04
CA GLN A 164 11.45 -5.44 18.84
C GLN A 164 12.07 -4.08 18.54
N LYS A 165 12.72 -3.49 19.56
CA LYS A 165 13.50 -2.27 19.40
C LYS A 165 14.64 -2.50 18.38
N MET A 166 14.87 -1.48 17.58
CA MET A 166 16.00 -1.34 16.66
C MET A 166 16.22 0.17 16.56
N GLU A 167 17.29 0.66 17.17
CA GLU A 167 17.71 2.05 17.03
C GLU A 167 18.60 2.15 15.80
N VAL A 168 18.49 3.27 15.08
CA VAL A 168 19.26 3.55 13.87
C VAL A 168 19.93 4.90 14.08
N ASN A 169 21.26 4.91 14.18
CA ASN A 169 22.09 6.12 14.24
C ASN A 169 22.63 6.43 12.84
N PHE A 170 22.29 7.59 12.28
CA PHE A 170 22.75 7.95 10.94
C PHE A 170 24.27 8.15 10.83
N LYS A 171 24.94 8.43 11.96
CA LYS A 171 26.41 8.56 12.02
C LYS A 171 27.15 7.24 11.80
N GLU A 172 26.51 6.11 12.09
CA GLU A 172 27.11 4.76 11.99
C GLU A 172 26.91 4.11 10.62
N LEU A 173 25.93 4.58 9.83
CA LEU A 173 25.55 3.96 8.56
C LEU A 173 26.44 4.39 7.37
N GLY A 174 26.99 5.62 7.40
CA GLY A 174 27.69 6.25 6.28
C GLY A 174 26.78 6.62 5.10
N GLY A 175 27.15 7.66 4.34
CA GLY A 175 26.36 8.18 3.22
C GLY A 175 25.11 8.97 3.64
N PHE A 176 24.96 9.30 4.92
CA PHE A 176 23.86 10.06 5.50
C PHE A 176 24.32 11.35 6.20
N GLU A 177 25.54 11.82 5.92
CA GLU A 177 26.20 12.98 6.56
C GLU A 177 25.43 14.30 6.34
N GLN A 178 24.55 14.33 5.33
CA GLN A 178 23.68 15.48 5.04
C GLN A 178 22.49 15.60 6.01
N ILE A 179 22.20 14.58 6.83
CA ILE A 179 21.08 14.59 7.79
C ILE A 179 21.46 15.37 9.04
N ILE A 180 20.64 16.37 9.35
CA ILE A 180 20.78 17.26 10.52
C ILE A 180 19.97 16.71 11.69
N ALA A 181 18.76 16.21 11.44
CA ALA A 181 17.89 15.64 12.46
C ALA A 181 16.87 14.63 11.88
N PRO A 182 16.47 13.61 12.65
CA PRO A 182 17.03 13.23 13.95
C PRO A 182 18.42 12.59 13.79
N ALA A 183 19.24 12.58 14.85
CA ALA A 183 20.58 11.97 14.79
C ALA A 183 20.52 10.43 14.89
N SER A 184 19.72 9.93 15.82
CA SER A 184 19.25 8.54 15.87
C SER A 184 17.72 8.48 15.96
N PHE A 185 17.12 7.36 15.56
CA PHE A 185 15.69 7.13 15.74
C PHE A 185 15.36 5.66 15.99
N GLN A 186 14.23 5.42 16.65
CA GLN A 186 13.72 4.07 16.92
C GLN A 186 12.93 3.55 15.69
N ALA A 187 13.62 2.90 14.76
CA ALA A 187 13.01 2.28 13.58
C ALA A 187 12.11 1.08 13.94
N TYR A 188 12.51 0.29 14.96
CA TYR A 188 11.96 -1.03 15.31
C TYR A 188 12.08 -2.07 14.18
N HIS A 189 11.96 -3.34 14.54
CA HIS A 189 11.89 -4.46 13.59
C HIS A 189 10.89 -5.53 14.07
N CYS A 190 10.55 -6.47 13.19
CA CYS A 190 9.71 -7.63 13.52
C CYS A 190 10.57 -8.88 13.70
N ARG A 191 10.34 -9.62 14.78
CA ARG A 191 11.07 -10.87 15.08
C ARG A 191 10.18 -11.86 15.82
N GLY A 192 10.53 -13.14 15.74
CA GLY A 192 9.84 -14.24 16.40
C GLY A 192 9.13 -15.17 15.41
N GLY A 193 8.77 -16.37 15.87
CA GLY A 193 8.08 -17.38 15.06
C GLY A 193 6.58 -17.12 14.94
N CYS A 194 5.97 -17.77 13.95
CA CYS A 194 4.53 -17.71 13.69
C CYS A 194 3.88 -19.09 13.90
N PRO A 195 3.43 -19.42 15.12
CA PRO A 195 2.51 -20.54 15.35
C PRO A 195 1.22 -20.39 14.53
N ALA A 196 0.52 -21.50 14.26
CA ALA A 196 -0.77 -21.47 13.61
C ALA A 196 -1.75 -20.53 14.34
N SER A 197 -2.55 -19.78 13.58
CA SER A 197 -3.48 -18.75 14.06
C SER A 197 -2.90 -17.57 14.87
N TYR A 198 -1.61 -17.56 15.23
CA TYR A 198 -1.03 -16.47 16.03
C TYR A 198 -0.77 -15.22 15.17
N ASN A 199 -1.34 -14.08 15.59
CA ASN A 199 -1.10 -12.75 15.04
C ASN A 199 -1.15 -12.65 13.50
N VAL A 200 -2.06 -13.39 12.87
CA VAL A 200 -2.16 -13.50 11.40
C VAL A 200 -2.56 -12.20 10.72
N ALA A 201 -1.98 -11.95 9.54
CA ALA A 201 -2.26 -10.79 8.69
C ALA A 201 -3.54 -10.93 7.86
N ASN A 202 -3.84 -12.15 7.40
CA ASN A 202 -4.93 -12.48 6.50
C ASN A 202 -5.21 -14.00 6.53
N ASP A 203 -6.26 -14.43 5.85
CA ASP A 203 -6.75 -15.82 5.89
C ASP A 203 -5.83 -16.79 5.11
N HIS A 204 -5.01 -16.30 4.19
CA HIS A 204 -3.98 -17.11 3.52
C HIS A 204 -2.84 -17.45 4.49
N ALA A 205 -2.35 -16.48 5.27
CA ALA A 205 -1.35 -16.71 6.32
C ALA A 205 -1.88 -17.62 7.44
N LEU A 206 -3.17 -17.52 7.76
CA LEU A 206 -3.87 -18.45 8.66
C LEU A 206 -3.82 -19.88 8.11
N LEU A 207 -4.30 -20.08 6.87
CA LEU A 207 -4.32 -21.40 6.21
C LEU A 207 -2.91 -21.98 6.03
N GLN A 208 -1.94 -21.16 5.64
CA GLN A 208 -0.53 -21.56 5.50
C GLN A 208 0.05 -22.02 6.86
N GLY A 209 -0.28 -21.32 7.95
CA GLY A 209 0.08 -21.73 9.31
C GLY A 209 -0.49 -23.11 9.68
N TRP A 210 -1.76 -23.36 9.39
CA TRP A 210 -2.40 -24.67 9.61
C TRP A 210 -1.76 -25.78 8.77
N ILE A 211 -1.51 -25.55 7.47
CA ILE A 211 -0.87 -26.54 6.59
C ILE A 211 0.56 -26.85 7.07
N HIS A 212 1.34 -25.82 7.42
CA HIS A 212 2.69 -25.99 7.96
C HIS A 212 2.71 -26.80 9.26
N GLU A 213 1.76 -26.54 10.16
CA GLU A 213 1.62 -27.32 11.40
C GLU A 213 1.20 -28.77 11.13
N LYS A 214 0.22 -29.01 10.24
CA LYS A 214 -0.22 -30.37 9.91
C LYS A 214 0.85 -31.19 9.19
N HIS A 215 1.68 -30.55 8.36
CA HIS A 215 2.88 -31.16 7.79
C HIS A 215 3.89 -31.53 8.88
N LYS A 216 4.13 -30.65 9.87
CA LYS A 216 4.98 -30.97 11.04
C LYS A 216 4.42 -32.08 11.93
N GLN A 217 3.11 -32.23 12.00
CA GLN A 217 2.42 -33.33 12.70
C GLN A 217 2.44 -34.66 11.91
N GLY A 218 3.13 -34.74 10.77
CA GLY A 218 3.27 -35.97 9.99
C GLY A 218 1.99 -36.42 9.27
N VAL A 219 1.02 -35.52 9.06
CA VAL A 219 -0.25 -35.85 8.40
C VAL A 219 0.01 -36.19 6.93
N LYS A 220 -0.24 -37.45 6.56
CA LYS A 220 -0.09 -37.94 5.18
C LYS A 220 -0.97 -37.13 4.22
N ASN A 221 -0.49 -36.95 2.99
CA ASN A 221 -1.12 -36.18 1.92
C ASN A 221 -1.31 -34.66 2.19
N MET A 222 -0.73 -34.12 3.28
CA MET A 222 -0.69 -32.67 3.50
C MET A 222 0.33 -32.00 2.56
N PRO A 223 -0.02 -30.94 1.81
CA PRO A 223 0.93 -30.22 0.98
C PRO A 223 2.04 -29.56 1.81
N HIS A 224 3.23 -29.42 1.24
CA HIS A 224 4.32 -28.71 1.91
C HIS A 224 4.06 -27.20 1.95
N ALA A 225 4.16 -26.61 3.14
CA ALA A 225 4.13 -25.17 3.34
C ALA A 225 5.21 -24.75 4.34
N HIS A 226 5.83 -23.60 4.11
CA HIS A 226 6.69 -22.94 5.10
C HIS A 226 5.85 -22.21 6.15
N ALA A 227 6.39 -21.99 7.34
CA ALA A 227 5.74 -21.14 8.34
C ALA A 227 5.50 -19.72 7.77
N PRO A 228 4.40 -19.03 8.14
CA PRO A 228 4.25 -17.62 7.86
C PRO A 228 5.42 -16.79 8.42
N CYS A 229 5.77 -15.70 7.76
CA CYS A 229 6.88 -14.84 8.17
C CYS A 229 6.39 -13.74 9.12
N CYS A 230 7.19 -13.40 10.14
CA CYS A 230 6.91 -12.25 11.00
C CYS A 230 7.36 -10.96 10.31
N ALA A 231 6.41 -10.15 9.85
CA ALA A 231 6.65 -8.99 9.00
C ALA A 231 5.90 -7.72 9.46
N PRO A 232 6.38 -6.51 9.10
CA PRO A 232 5.66 -5.26 9.34
C PRO A 232 4.31 -5.22 8.59
N SER A 233 3.23 -5.04 9.33
CA SER A 233 1.86 -4.90 8.79
C SER A 233 1.37 -3.44 8.78
N LYS A 234 1.90 -2.62 9.71
CA LYS A 234 1.72 -1.17 9.77
C LYS A 234 3.11 -0.55 9.92
N LEU A 235 3.37 0.50 9.15
CA LEU A 235 4.53 1.37 9.28
C LEU A 235 4.08 2.83 9.33
N SER A 236 4.95 3.71 9.82
CA SER A 236 4.78 5.17 9.85
C SER A 236 5.92 5.87 9.11
N ALA A 237 5.78 7.19 8.93
CA ALA A 237 6.74 8.04 8.23
C ALA A 237 7.54 8.88 9.22
N LEU A 238 8.82 9.10 8.92
CA LEU A 238 9.74 9.88 9.76
C LEU A 238 10.09 11.21 9.06
N PRO A 239 9.95 12.38 9.73
CA PRO A 239 10.49 13.63 9.21
C PRO A 239 12.03 13.63 9.31
N ILE A 240 12.70 13.96 8.21
CA ILE A 240 14.15 14.09 8.09
C ILE A 240 14.52 15.52 7.69
N ALA A 241 15.21 16.23 8.58
CA ALA A 241 15.86 17.50 8.26
C ALA A 241 17.26 17.22 7.69
N HIS A 242 17.55 17.75 6.50
CA HIS A 242 18.81 17.55 5.79
C HIS A 242 19.17 18.79 4.96
N TYR A 243 20.44 18.91 4.58
CA TYR A 243 20.88 19.88 3.58
C TYR A 243 20.57 19.38 2.17
N ASP A 244 20.12 20.27 1.28
CA ASP A 244 20.05 19.98 -0.15
C ASP A 244 21.35 20.36 -0.89
N ALA A 245 21.39 20.09 -2.20
CA ALA A 245 22.55 20.38 -3.06
C ALA A 245 22.88 21.88 -3.23
N GLN A 246 22.13 22.78 -2.57
CA GLN A 246 22.35 24.22 -2.53
C GLN A 246 22.73 24.69 -1.12
N GLY A 247 23.01 23.76 -0.20
CA GLY A 247 23.33 24.04 1.20
C GLY A 247 22.11 24.46 2.04
N LYS A 248 20.88 24.33 1.52
CA LYS A 248 19.67 24.79 2.21
C LYS A 248 19.02 23.66 3.00
N VAL A 249 18.67 23.95 4.26
CA VAL A 249 17.92 23.02 5.12
C VAL A 249 16.54 22.74 4.54
N ARG A 250 16.17 21.46 4.45
CA ARG A 250 14.85 20.98 4.02
C ARG A 250 14.37 19.84 4.89
N ILE A 251 13.06 19.80 5.11
CA ILE A 251 12.39 18.67 5.74
C ILE A 251 11.76 17.81 4.63
N THR A 252 12.07 16.53 4.61
CA THR A 252 11.36 15.50 3.84
C THR A 252 10.73 14.48 4.77
N TYR A 253 9.77 13.71 4.28
CA TYR A 253 9.16 12.61 5.03
C TYR A 253 9.58 11.29 4.39
N TRP A 254 10.26 10.45 5.15
CA TRP A 254 10.64 9.10 4.73
C TRP A 254 9.50 8.15 5.07
N GLU A 255 8.77 7.73 4.05
CA GLU A 255 7.55 6.93 4.15
C GLU A 255 7.85 5.45 4.43
N ASN A 256 7.24 4.87 5.47
CA ASN A 256 7.37 3.46 5.87
C ASN A 256 8.76 3.05 6.41
N VAL A 257 9.38 3.89 7.25
CA VAL A 257 10.71 3.60 7.85
C VAL A 257 10.68 3.30 9.35
N VAL A 258 9.52 3.46 10.00
CA VAL A 258 9.29 3.07 11.40
C VAL A 258 8.22 1.98 11.45
N VAL A 259 8.49 0.86 12.12
CA VAL A 259 7.55 -0.25 12.26
C VAL A 259 6.58 0.02 13.42
N GLU A 260 5.29 -0.16 13.17
CA GLU A 260 4.21 0.15 14.12
C GLU A 260 3.45 -1.09 14.62
N GLU A 261 3.33 -2.13 13.78
CA GLU A 261 2.59 -3.36 14.11
C GLU A 261 3.17 -4.53 13.29
N CYS A 262 3.64 -5.58 13.96
CA CYS A 262 4.11 -6.81 13.32
C CYS A 262 2.97 -7.83 13.21
N ARG A 263 2.96 -8.64 12.15
CA ARG A 263 2.03 -9.77 11.95
C ARG A 263 2.70 -10.93 11.24
N CYS A 264 2.06 -12.10 11.34
CA CYS A 264 2.39 -13.30 10.60
C CYS A 264 1.72 -13.28 9.22
N SER A 265 2.53 -13.29 8.16
CA SER A 265 2.10 -13.20 6.74
C SER A 265 2.75 -14.24 5.86
#